data_AF-A0A1F0NES4-F1
#
_entry.id   AF-A0A1F0NES4-F1
#
_cell.length_a   1.000
_cell.length_b   1.000
_cell.length_c   1.000
_cell.angle_alpha   90.00
_cell.angle_beta   90.00
_cell.angle_gamma   90.00
#
_symmetry.space_group_name_H-M   'P 1'
#
loop_
_entity.id
_entity.type
_entity.pdbx_description
1 polymer ?
#
loop_
_entity_poly.entity_id
_entity_poly.type
_entity_poly.pdbx_seq_one_letter_code
_entity_poly.pdbx_strand_id
1 'polypeptide(L)'
;MTKIALFAGGTIDSFQMDFDLFIGVDRGSLLLIEQGICPDLAVGDFDSVSEKELALIYSQSKEVLQAQSEKDDTDLELAVKAVFARYPQAQLTIFGAFGGRLDHTLANIFLPSDPEITPYMQQIRLCSAQNELSYCPQGRHEIKPVAGMNYLAFMPVSNSQLTIEGAKYPLNESNYFFKKVYASNEFIDEPVFLECQSGYVIVIYSKDRS
;
A
#
# COMPACT_ATOMS: atom_id res chain seq x y z
N MET A 1 -12.42 -13.81 -2.45
CA MET A 1 -11.86 -12.97 -1.38
C MET A 1 -12.43 -11.59 -1.56
N THR A 2 -12.83 -10.92 -0.48
CA THR A 2 -13.36 -9.55 -0.54
C THR A 2 -12.27 -8.60 -1.02
N LYS A 3 -12.56 -7.79 -2.04
CA LYS A 3 -11.67 -6.72 -2.52
C LYS A 3 -12.08 -5.42 -1.84
N ILE A 4 -11.14 -4.81 -1.13
CA ILE A 4 -11.38 -3.58 -0.39
C ILE A 4 -10.46 -2.50 -0.96
N ALA A 5 -11.06 -1.35 -1.33
CA ALA A 5 -10.30 -0.16 -1.67
C ALA A 5 -10.32 0.81 -0.50
N LEU A 6 -9.14 1.27 -0.11
CA LEU A 6 -8.96 2.23 0.97
C LEU A 6 -8.33 3.50 0.40
N PHE A 7 -8.88 4.65 0.74
CA PHE A 7 -8.50 5.95 0.21
C PHE A 7 -7.92 6.81 1.33
N ALA A 8 -6.62 7.10 1.25
CA ALA A 8 -5.95 8.07 2.11
C ALA A 8 -6.00 9.49 1.51
N GLY A 9 -5.44 10.48 2.22
CA GLY A 9 -5.52 11.90 1.84
C GLY A 9 -4.52 12.39 0.79
N GLY A 10 -3.65 11.52 0.25
CA GLY A 10 -2.68 11.90 -0.79
C GLY A 10 -3.29 12.03 -2.19
N THR A 11 -2.44 12.14 -3.21
CA THR A 11 -2.90 12.32 -4.60
C THR A 11 -3.59 11.06 -5.12
N ILE A 12 -4.77 11.23 -5.70
CA ILE A 12 -5.56 10.15 -6.30
C ILE A 12 -5.87 10.55 -7.75
N ASP A 13 -5.16 9.95 -8.70
CA ASP A 13 -5.32 10.30 -10.12
C ASP A 13 -6.51 9.58 -10.75
N SER A 14 -6.54 8.25 -10.64
CA SER A 14 -7.62 7.39 -11.12
C SER A 14 -7.58 6.05 -10.42
N PHE A 15 -8.75 5.44 -10.25
CA PHE A 15 -8.89 4.11 -9.69
C PHE A 15 -10.03 3.37 -10.40
N GLN A 16 -9.99 2.03 -10.36
CA GLN A 16 -11.05 1.20 -10.89
C GLN A 16 -12.14 1.00 -9.83
N MET A 17 -13.39 0.84 -10.27
CA MET A 17 -14.55 0.63 -9.38
C MET A 17 -14.81 -0.86 -9.05
N ASP A 18 -13.89 -1.77 -9.37
CA ASP A 18 -14.03 -3.22 -9.13
C ASP A 18 -13.62 -3.60 -7.70
N PHE A 19 -14.38 -3.09 -6.72
CA PHE A 19 -14.20 -3.36 -5.29
C PHE A 19 -15.54 -3.63 -4.61
N ASP A 20 -15.51 -4.48 -3.58
CA ASP A 20 -16.70 -4.85 -2.80
C ASP A 20 -17.00 -3.81 -1.71
N LEU A 21 -15.96 -3.18 -1.17
CA LEU A 21 -16.04 -2.19 -0.09
C LEU A 21 -15.09 -1.01 -0.33
N PHE A 22 -15.53 0.17 0.10
CA PHE A 22 -14.79 1.43 0.01
C PHE A 22 -14.57 2.01 1.41
N ILE A 23 -13.31 2.25 1.76
CA ILE A 23 -12.89 2.76 3.07
C ILE A 23 -12.25 4.13 2.85
N GLY A 24 -12.71 5.15 3.57
CA GLY A 24 -12.11 6.48 3.57
C GLY A 24 -11.26 6.71 4.81
N VAL A 25 -10.10 7.36 4.65
CA VAL A 25 -9.25 7.80 5.75
C VAL A 25 -9.10 9.31 5.70
N ASP A 26 -9.54 10.00 6.75
CA ASP A 26 -9.60 11.47 6.83
C ASP A 26 -10.19 12.10 5.56
N ARG A 27 -9.41 12.94 4.87
CA ARG A 27 -9.76 13.56 3.59
C ARG A 27 -10.06 12.56 2.47
N GLY A 28 -9.52 11.35 2.53
CA GLY A 28 -9.89 10.28 1.61
C GLY A 28 -11.38 9.89 1.68
N SER A 29 -12.00 10.08 2.85
CA SER A 29 -13.46 9.93 3.00
C SER A 29 -14.23 10.98 2.20
N LEU A 30 -13.77 12.23 2.23
CA LEU A 30 -14.37 13.30 1.41
C LEU A 30 -14.18 13.05 -0.07
N LEU A 31 -12.99 12.62 -0.50
CA LEU A 31 -12.70 12.32 -1.90
C LEU A 31 -13.67 11.25 -2.44
N LEU A 32 -13.96 10.21 -1.66
CA LEU A 32 -14.97 9.21 -2.03
C LEU A 32 -16.36 9.84 -2.19
N ILE A 33 -16.79 10.63 -1.20
CA ILE A 33 -18.12 11.28 -1.20
C ILE A 33 -18.28 12.23 -2.39
N GLU A 34 -17.25 13.02 -2.71
CA GLU A 34 -17.22 13.94 -3.84
C GLU A 34 -17.34 13.22 -5.19
N GLN A 35 -16.88 11.97 -5.27
CA GLN A 35 -17.06 11.09 -6.43
C GLN A 35 -18.40 10.34 -6.42
N GLY A 36 -19.29 10.66 -5.47
CA GLY A 36 -20.60 10.01 -5.32
C GLY A 36 -20.53 8.61 -4.73
N ILE A 37 -19.40 8.24 -4.11
CA ILE A 37 -19.20 6.94 -3.47
C ILE A 37 -19.47 7.10 -1.97
N CYS A 38 -20.41 6.31 -1.46
CA CYS A 38 -20.73 6.19 -0.04
C CYS A 38 -19.68 5.29 0.65
N PRO A 39 -18.81 5.81 1.54
CA PRO A 39 -17.85 4.98 2.24
C PRO A 39 -18.55 3.95 3.13
N ASP A 40 -18.12 2.69 3.06
CA ASP A 40 -18.55 1.64 3.98
C ASP A 40 -18.02 1.88 5.39
N LEU A 41 -16.84 2.49 5.48
CA LEU A 41 -16.22 2.92 6.73
C LEU A 41 -15.39 4.18 6.46
N ALA A 42 -15.58 5.20 7.29
CA ALA A 42 -14.67 6.34 7.38
C ALA A 42 -13.86 6.23 8.68
N VAL A 43 -12.55 6.41 8.60
CA VAL A 43 -11.62 6.33 9.73
C VAL A 43 -10.80 7.62 9.80
N GLY A 44 -10.59 8.14 10.99
CA GLY A 44 -9.78 9.35 11.17
C GLY A 44 -9.99 10.00 12.53
N ASP A 45 -9.07 10.85 12.95
CA ASP A 45 -9.40 11.89 13.94
C ASP A 45 -10.10 13.09 13.28
N PHE A 46 -10.04 13.19 11.95
CA PHE A 46 -10.67 14.20 11.13
C PHE A 46 -10.23 15.63 11.49
N ASP A 47 -8.99 15.81 11.95
CA ASP A 47 -8.42 17.13 12.27
C ASP A 47 -8.19 18.02 11.02
N SER A 48 -8.11 17.38 9.85
CA SER A 48 -7.78 17.98 8.55
C SER A 48 -9.01 18.42 7.74
N VAL A 49 -10.21 18.31 8.32
CA VAL A 49 -11.49 18.67 7.69
C VAL A 49 -12.26 19.66 8.55
N SER A 50 -13.05 20.53 7.91
CA SER A 50 -13.94 21.50 8.56
C SER A 50 -15.16 20.82 9.19
N GLU A 51 -15.85 21.50 10.11
CA GLU A 51 -17.08 20.98 10.73
C GLU A 51 -18.17 20.59 9.69
N LYS A 52 -18.25 21.33 8.58
CA LYS A 52 -19.21 21.05 7.49
C LYS A 52 -18.83 19.78 6.74
N GLU A 53 -17.53 19.61 6.46
CA GLU A 53 -17.01 18.41 5.82
C GLU A 53 -17.14 17.20 6.74
N LEU A 54 -16.86 17.34 8.03
CA LEU A 54 -17.06 16.28 9.02
C LEU A 54 -18.52 15.84 9.10
N ALA A 55 -19.46 16.80 9.16
CA ALA A 55 -20.89 16.49 9.13
C ALA A 55 -21.29 15.75 7.83
N LEU A 56 -20.68 16.11 6.70
CA LEU A 56 -20.89 15.42 5.44
C LEU A 56 -20.39 13.97 5.51
N ILE A 57 -19.18 13.72 6.02
CA ILE A 57 -18.62 12.37 6.23
C ILE A 57 -19.56 11.52 7.08
N TYR A 58 -20.02 12.05 8.22
CA TYR A 58 -20.96 11.36 9.11
C TYR A 58 -22.30 11.03 8.42
N SER A 59 -22.80 11.92 7.56
CA SER A 59 -24.09 11.72 6.89
C SER A 59 -24.03 10.77 5.70
N GLN A 60 -22.87 10.66 5.04
CA GLN A 60 -22.71 9.90 3.79
C GLN A 60 -21.96 8.58 3.97
N SER A 61 -21.32 8.34 5.11
CA SER A 61 -20.65 7.07 5.42
C SER A 61 -21.58 6.11 6.16
N LYS A 62 -21.47 4.80 5.89
CA LYS A 62 -22.27 3.78 6.59
C LYS A 62 -21.84 3.63 8.06
N GLU A 63 -20.55 3.74 8.31
CA GLU A 63 -19.93 3.68 9.63
C GLU A 63 -18.81 4.72 9.70
N VAL A 64 -18.63 5.34 10.87
CA VAL A 64 -17.51 6.24 11.16
C VAL A 64 -16.80 5.75 12.40
N LEU A 65 -15.50 5.48 12.28
CA LEU A 65 -14.60 5.19 13.38
C LEU A 65 -13.76 6.43 13.65
N GLN A 66 -14.21 7.24 14.60
CA GLN A 66 -13.50 8.44 15.02
C GLN A 66 -12.39 8.07 16.02
N ALA A 67 -11.15 8.37 15.65
CA ALA A 67 -9.97 8.18 16.49
C ALA A 67 -9.71 9.40 17.39
N GLN A 68 -8.90 9.20 18.42
CA GLN A 68 -8.34 10.32 19.19
C GLN A 68 -7.18 10.96 18.39
N SER A 69 -6.94 12.25 18.60
CA SER A 69 -5.83 12.96 17.94
C SER A 69 -4.46 12.53 18.46
N GLU A 70 -4.35 12.24 19.76
CA GLU A 70 -3.13 11.69 20.36
C GLU A 70 -3.23 10.17 20.41
N LYS A 71 -2.41 9.51 19.58
CA LYS A 71 -2.39 8.06 19.39
C LYS A 71 -1.04 7.62 18.83
N ASP A 72 -0.71 6.35 19.01
CA ASP A 72 0.53 5.76 18.48
C ASP A 72 0.42 5.43 16.98
N ASP A 73 -0.77 5.01 16.53
CA ASP A 73 -1.05 4.64 15.14
C ASP A 73 -1.49 5.85 14.32
N THR A 74 -1.05 5.91 13.07
CA THR A 74 -1.64 6.80 12.06
C THR A 74 -3.08 6.38 11.72
N ASP A 75 -3.89 7.30 11.19
CA ASP A 75 -5.25 6.97 10.76
C ASP A 75 -5.28 5.90 9.65
N LEU A 76 -4.23 5.82 8.82
CA LEU A 76 -4.08 4.75 7.83
C LEU A 76 -3.86 3.38 8.50
N GLU A 77 -2.98 3.31 9.50
CA GLU A 77 -2.73 2.08 10.27
C GLU A 77 -4.00 1.63 10.98
N LEU A 78 -4.72 2.55 11.63
CA LEU A 78 -6.02 2.26 12.25
C LEU A 78 -7.02 1.70 11.25
N ALA A 79 -7.11 2.28 10.05
CA ALA A 79 -8.01 1.81 9.01
C ALA A 79 -7.63 0.41 8.49
N VAL A 80 -6.32 0.14 8.31
CA VAL A 80 -5.82 -1.19 7.92
C VAL A 80 -6.14 -2.24 8.99
N LYS A 81 -5.89 -1.93 10.27
CA LYS A 81 -6.24 -2.80 11.41
C LYS A 81 -7.75 -3.06 11.47
N ALA A 82 -8.55 -2.01 11.32
CA ALA A 82 -10.01 -2.09 11.29
C ALA A 82 -10.54 -2.95 10.13
N VAL A 83 -9.89 -2.89 8.96
CA VAL A 83 -10.22 -3.74 7.80
C VAL A 83 -9.93 -5.21 8.12
N PHE A 84 -8.71 -5.55 8.55
CA PHE A 84 -8.34 -6.95 8.76
C PHE A 84 -9.00 -7.57 9.99
N ALA A 85 -9.37 -6.77 10.99
CA ALA A 85 -10.20 -7.24 12.11
C ALA A 85 -11.60 -7.69 11.66
N ARG A 86 -12.20 -7.01 10.66
CA ARG A 86 -13.52 -7.36 10.10
C ARG A 86 -13.43 -8.40 8.98
N TYR A 87 -12.37 -8.33 8.17
CA TYR A 87 -12.18 -9.14 6.97
C TYR A 87 -10.75 -9.70 6.89
N PRO A 88 -10.41 -10.73 7.70
CA PRO A 88 -9.04 -11.26 7.79
C PRO A 88 -8.46 -11.83 6.50
N GLN A 89 -9.33 -12.13 5.51
CA GLN A 89 -8.98 -12.74 4.21
C GLN A 89 -9.20 -11.77 3.03
N ALA A 90 -9.35 -10.47 3.30
CA ALA A 90 -9.56 -9.46 2.27
C ALA A 90 -8.26 -9.12 1.53
N GLN A 91 -8.39 -8.74 0.27
CA GLN A 91 -7.33 -8.08 -0.48
C GLN A 91 -7.54 -6.57 -0.37
N LEU A 92 -6.55 -5.87 0.18
CA LEU A 92 -6.59 -4.44 0.45
C LEU A 92 -5.75 -3.68 -0.57
N THR A 93 -6.39 -2.76 -1.31
CA THR A 93 -5.71 -1.83 -2.21
C THR A 93 -5.84 -0.42 -1.67
N ILE A 94 -4.70 0.22 -1.40
CA ILE A 94 -4.63 1.55 -0.81
C ILE A 94 -4.27 2.58 -1.88
N PHE A 95 -5.13 3.58 -2.04
CA PHE A 95 -4.93 4.74 -2.91
C PHE A 95 -4.64 5.99 -2.07
N GLY A 96 -4.00 6.99 -2.68
CA GLY A 96 -3.63 8.21 -1.96
C GLY A 96 -2.56 8.01 -0.88
N ALA A 97 -1.86 6.87 -0.89
CA ALA A 97 -0.78 6.56 0.05
C ALA A 97 0.51 7.36 -0.20
N PHE A 98 0.60 8.04 -1.35
CA PHE A 98 1.78 8.78 -1.79
C PHE A 98 1.47 10.27 -1.97
N GLY A 99 2.50 11.10 -1.84
CA GLY A 99 2.43 12.54 -2.12
C GLY A 99 2.31 13.41 -0.86
N GLY A 100 2.50 14.72 -1.03
CA GLY A 100 2.50 15.66 0.10
C GLY A 100 3.71 15.45 1.02
N ARG A 101 3.45 15.03 2.26
CA ARG A 101 4.50 14.86 3.28
C ARG A 101 5.23 13.52 3.10
N LEU A 102 6.57 13.57 3.09
CA LEU A 102 7.41 12.39 2.87
C LEU A 102 7.37 11.41 4.05
N ASP A 103 7.26 11.90 5.28
CA ASP A 103 7.13 11.07 6.49
C ASP A 103 5.86 10.22 6.44
N HIS A 104 4.71 10.78 6.05
CA HIS A 104 3.47 10.02 5.82
C HIS A 104 3.66 8.97 4.71
N THR A 105 4.28 9.36 3.59
CA THR A 105 4.55 8.39 2.50
C THR A 105 5.40 7.21 2.99
N LEU A 106 6.43 7.48 3.80
CA LEU A 106 7.27 6.44 4.38
C LEU A 106 6.50 5.58 5.39
N ALA A 107 5.70 6.17 6.28
CA ALA A 107 4.84 5.42 7.20
C ALA A 107 3.92 4.45 6.45
N ASN A 108 3.27 4.93 5.37
CA ASN A 108 2.40 4.12 4.53
C ASN A 108 3.16 2.98 3.82
N ILE A 109 4.37 3.26 3.29
CA ILE A 109 5.20 2.25 2.65
C ILE A 109 5.62 1.15 3.63
N PHE A 110 5.91 1.51 4.88
CA PHE A 110 6.37 0.59 5.91
C PHE A 110 5.24 0.08 6.83
N LEU A 111 3.96 0.12 6.42
CA LEU A 111 2.84 -0.43 7.19
C LEU A 111 3.13 -1.80 7.84
N PRO A 112 3.75 -2.78 7.16
CA PRO A 112 4.08 -4.07 7.78
C PRO A 112 5.23 -4.03 8.81
N SER A 113 5.76 -2.88 9.20
CA SER A 113 6.60 -2.77 10.40
C SER A 113 5.78 -2.87 11.69
N ASP A 114 4.47 -2.61 11.61
CA ASP A 114 3.55 -2.86 12.70
C ASP A 114 3.30 -4.38 12.85
N PRO A 115 3.54 -4.99 14.03
CA PRO A 115 3.31 -6.41 14.28
C PRO A 115 1.86 -6.89 14.06
N GLU A 116 0.86 -6.02 14.19
CA GLU A 116 -0.55 -6.33 13.96
C GLU A 116 -0.89 -6.36 12.46
N ILE A 117 -0.16 -5.59 11.64
CA ILE A 117 -0.35 -5.53 10.18
C ILE A 117 0.53 -6.57 9.47
N THR A 118 1.70 -6.88 10.03
CA THR A 118 2.69 -7.85 9.50
C THR A 118 2.05 -9.14 8.96
N PRO A 119 1.13 -9.83 9.66
CA PRO A 119 0.54 -11.09 9.19
C PRO A 119 -0.25 -10.96 7.88
N TYR A 120 -0.68 -9.74 7.54
CA TYR A 120 -1.52 -9.44 6.40
C TYR A 120 -0.76 -8.82 5.22
N MET A 121 0.56 -8.63 5.31
CA MET A 121 1.34 -7.86 4.32
C MET A 121 1.15 -8.29 2.86
N GLN A 122 1.02 -9.60 2.59
CA GLN A 122 0.82 -10.13 1.24
C GLN A 122 -0.55 -9.79 0.63
N GLN A 123 -1.49 -9.33 1.47
CA GLN A 123 -2.83 -8.91 1.07
C GLN A 123 -2.91 -7.40 0.80
N ILE A 124 -1.84 -6.65 1.08
CA ILE A 124 -1.82 -5.19 0.98
C ILE A 124 -1.08 -4.78 -0.30
N ARG A 125 -1.70 -3.87 -1.06
CA ARG A 125 -1.07 -3.15 -2.17
C ARG A 125 -1.26 -1.65 -2.01
N LEU A 126 -0.24 -0.85 -2.32
CA LEU A 126 -0.34 0.60 -2.42
C LEU A 126 -0.23 1.00 -3.89
N CYS A 127 -1.20 1.78 -4.37
CA CYS A 127 -1.33 2.11 -5.79
C CYS A 127 -1.40 3.62 -6.02
N SER A 128 -0.75 4.06 -7.09
CA SER A 128 -0.85 5.39 -7.71
C SER A 128 -0.86 5.24 -9.23
N ALA A 129 -1.00 6.33 -9.98
CA ALA A 129 -0.96 6.26 -11.44
C ALA A 129 0.33 5.64 -11.99
N GLN A 130 1.46 5.81 -11.31
CA GLN A 130 2.78 5.40 -11.78
C GLN A 130 3.42 4.25 -11.00
N ASN A 131 2.87 3.89 -9.85
CA ASN A 131 3.50 2.92 -8.95
C ASN A 131 2.47 1.96 -8.38
N GLU A 132 2.84 0.69 -8.32
CA GLU A 132 2.19 -0.33 -7.49
C GLU A 132 3.24 -0.92 -6.57
N LEU A 133 2.92 -1.02 -5.28
CA LEU A 133 3.80 -1.56 -4.26
C LEU A 133 3.13 -2.74 -3.59
N SER A 134 3.91 -3.81 -3.38
CA SER A 134 3.51 -5.03 -2.71
C SER A 134 4.60 -5.51 -1.75
N TYR A 135 4.29 -6.50 -0.92
CA TYR A 135 5.19 -7.02 0.10
C TYR A 135 5.47 -8.51 -0.09
N CYS A 136 6.74 -8.88 0.02
CA CYS A 136 7.22 -10.24 -0.08
C CYS A 136 7.87 -10.65 1.25
N PRO A 137 7.29 -11.60 2.00
CA PRO A 137 7.87 -12.06 3.26
C PRO A 137 9.15 -12.87 3.02
N GLN A 138 9.83 -13.22 4.11
CA GLN A 138 10.98 -14.14 4.10
C GLN A 138 10.71 -15.40 3.25
N GLY A 139 11.75 -15.87 2.56
CA GLY A 139 11.72 -17.07 1.73
C GLY A 139 11.86 -16.75 0.25
N ARG A 140 11.58 -17.75 -0.60
CA ARG A 140 11.67 -17.66 -2.06
C ARG A 140 10.28 -17.53 -2.67
N HIS A 141 10.07 -16.49 -3.47
CA HIS A 141 8.79 -16.15 -4.07
C HIS A 141 8.93 -15.86 -5.56
N GLU A 142 7.93 -16.25 -6.34
CA GLU A 142 7.80 -15.85 -7.74
C GLU A 142 7.21 -14.44 -7.80
N ILE A 143 7.87 -13.54 -8.53
CA ILE A 143 7.41 -12.17 -8.75
C ILE A 143 6.82 -12.10 -10.14
N LYS A 144 5.55 -11.69 -10.24
CA LYS A 144 4.80 -11.66 -11.50
C LYS A 144 4.70 -10.25 -12.06
N PRO A 145 4.71 -10.06 -13.38
CA PRO A 145 4.57 -8.74 -13.98
C PRO A 145 3.19 -8.15 -13.69
N VAL A 146 3.14 -6.84 -13.45
CA VAL A 146 1.91 -6.06 -13.31
C VAL A 146 1.62 -5.34 -14.62
N ALA A 147 0.41 -5.51 -15.14
CA ALA A 147 0.02 -4.93 -16.42
C ALA A 147 0.18 -3.40 -16.41
N GLY A 148 0.85 -2.88 -17.44
CA GLY A 148 1.09 -1.44 -17.60
C GLY A 148 2.26 -0.89 -16.80
N MET A 149 3.00 -1.71 -16.03
CA MET A 149 4.24 -1.32 -15.37
C MET A 149 5.46 -1.81 -16.17
N ASN A 150 6.48 -0.97 -16.28
CA ASN A 150 7.67 -1.24 -17.10
C ASN A 150 8.87 -1.66 -16.26
N TYR A 151 8.95 -1.16 -15.03
CA TYR A 151 10.10 -1.35 -14.15
C TYR A 151 9.71 -2.11 -12.89
N LEU A 152 10.72 -2.73 -12.29
CA LEU A 152 10.67 -3.49 -11.06
C LEU A 152 11.79 -3.01 -10.14
N ALA A 153 11.51 -2.88 -8.85
CA ALA A 153 12.49 -2.54 -7.84
C ALA A 153 12.27 -3.35 -6.56
N PHE A 154 13.36 -3.59 -5.85
CA PHE A 154 13.37 -4.37 -4.62
C PHE A 154 14.01 -3.56 -3.48
N MET A 155 13.30 -3.44 -2.36
CA MET A 155 13.77 -2.75 -1.16
C MET A 155 13.69 -3.69 0.04
N PRO A 156 14.81 -4.33 0.44
CA PRO A 156 14.82 -5.14 1.65
C PRO A 156 14.70 -4.23 2.88
N VAL A 157 13.78 -4.57 3.78
CA VAL A 157 13.56 -3.78 5.01
C VAL A 157 14.62 -4.07 6.06
N SER A 158 15.02 -5.33 6.19
CA SER A 158 16.20 -5.75 6.95
C SER A 158 17.48 -5.55 6.13
N ASN A 159 18.65 -5.71 6.75
CA ASN A 159 19.94 -5.79 6.05
C ASN A 159 20.20 -7.18 5.47
N SER A 160 19.14 -7.92 5.12
CA SER A 160 19.23 -9.28 4.57
C SER A 160 19.81 -9.25 3.15
N GLN A 161 20.64 -10.23 2.83
CA GLN A 161 21.10 -10.47 1.48
C GLN A 161 19.92 -10.91 0.61
N LEU A 162 19.79 -10.28 -0.56
CA LEU A 162 18.78 -10.61 -1.56
C LEU A 162 19.40 -11.43 -2.69
N THR A 163 18.63 -12.41 -3.16
CA THR A 163 18.88 -13.11 -4.41
C THR A 163 17.73 -12.80 -5.38
N ILE A 164 18.06 -12.38 -6.59
CA ILE A 164 17.13 -12.04 -7.67
C ILE A 164 17.53 -12.87 -8.90
N GLU A 165 16.64 -13.74 -9.35
CA GLU A 165 16.82 -14.62 -10.51
C GLU A 165 15.82 -14.24 -11.61
N GLY A 166 16.19 -14.43 -12.88
CA GLY A 166 15.29 -14.23 -14.04
C GLY A 166 14.90 -12.79 -14.36
N ALA A 167 15.37 -11.80 -13.59
CA ALA A 167 15.21 -10.38 -13.92
C ALA A 167 16.35 -9.88 -14.82
N LYS A 168 16.14 -8.77 -15.53
CA LYS A 168 17.16 -8.15 -16.41
C LYS A 168 18.50 -7.90 -15.71
N TYR A 169 18.45 -7.51 -14.43
CA TYR A 169 19.63 -7.38 -13.57
C TYR A 169 19.52 -8.36 -12.40
N PRO A 170 20.11 -9.57 -12.50
CA PRO A 170 20.10 -10.55 -11.43
C PRO A 170 21.08 -10.18 -10.31
N LEU A 171 20.79 -10.65 -9.10
CA LEU A 171 21.64 -10.47 -7.91
C LEU A 171 21.80 -11.82 -7.21
N ASN A 172 23.03 -12.22 -6.91
CA ASN A 172 23.36 -13.46 -6.23
C ASN A 172 24.65 -13.28 -5.41
N GLU A 173 25.11 -14.35 -4.75
CA GLU A 173 26.30 -14.32 -3.90
C GLU A 173 27.56 -13.78 -4.59
N SER A 174 27.74 -14.02 -5.89
CA SER A 174 28.96 -13.66 -6.62
C SER A 174 29.04 -12.18 -7.00
N ASN A 175 27.90 -11.49 -7.11
CA ASN A 175 27.81 -10.09 -7.52
C ASN A 175 27.08 -9.21 -6.51
N TYR A 176 26.85 -9.72 -5.30
CA TYR A 176 26.12 -9.01 -4.26
C TYR A 176 26.85 -7.72 -3.87
N PHE A 177 26.08 -6.64 -3.78
CA PHE A 177 26.49 -5.39 -3.17
C PHE A 177 25.31 -4.83 -2.40
N PHE A 178 25.54 -4.29 -1.22
CA PHE A 178 24.44 -3.75 -0.42
C PHE A 178 23.93 -2.42 -1.00
N LYS A 179 22.61 -2.37 -1.25
CA LYS A 179 21.84 -1.13 -1.36
C LYS A 179 20.52 -1.26 -0.63
N LYS A 180 19.98 -0.12 -0.19
CA LYS A 180 18.64 -0.07 0.41
C LYS A 180 17.54 -0.26 -0.63
N VAL A 181 17.79 0.10 -1.89
CA VAL A 181 16.87 -0.08 -3.00
C VAL A 181 17.64 -0.51 -4.25
N TYR A 182 17.24 -1.62 -4.85
CA TYR A 182 17.69 -2.09 -6.17
C TYR A 182 16.65 -1.65 -7.20
N ALA A 183 16.79 -0.43 -7.71
CA ALA A 183 15.84 0.20 -8.62
C ALA A 183 16.13 -0.09 -10.10
N SER A 184 15.14 0.19 -10.95
CA SER A 184 15.25 0.13 -12.42
C SER A 184 15.61 -1.25 -12.97
N ASN A 185 15.07 -2.30 -12.35
CA ASN A 185 15.07 -3.65 -12.91
C ASN A 185 13.88 -3.84 -13.86
N GLU A 186 13.88 -4.92 -14.64
CA GLU A 186 12.86 -5.19 -15.64
C GLU A 186 12.60 -6.70 -15.73
N PHE A 187 11.37 -7.05 -16.13
CA PHE A 187 11.05 -8.41 -16.55
C PHE A 187 11.67 -8.69 -17.92
N ILE A 188 12.10 -9.93 -18.12
CA ILE A 188 12.53 -10.49 -19.41
C ILE A 188 11.70 -11.76 -19.66
N ASP A 189 12.00 -12.52 -20.72
CA ASP A 189 11.31 -13.76 -21.07
C ASP A 189 11.67 -14.95 -20.14
N GLU A 190 11.86 -14.69 -18.85
CA GLU A 190 12.14 -15.67 -17.80
C GLU A 190 11.31 -15.35 -16.53
N PRO A 191 10.86 -16.37 -15.77
CA PRO A 191 10.21 -16.13 -14.49
C PRO A 191 11.16 -15.47 -13.49
N VAL A 192 10.70 -14.39 -12.84
CA VAL A 192 11.49 -13.70 -11.81
C VAL A 192 11.26 -14.37 -10.46
N PHE A 193 12.35 -14.72 -9.77
CA PHE A 193 12.30 -15.18 -8.39
C PHE A 193 13.10 -14.26 -7.48
N LEU A 194 12.50 -13.97 -6.32
CA LEU A 194 13.12 -13.20 -5.24
C LEU A 194 13.27 -14.09 -4.02
N GLU A 195 14.46 -14.12 -3.45
CA GLU A 195 14.73 -14.78 -2.18
C GLU A 195 15.33 -13.79 -1.18
N CYS A 196 14.79 -13.81 0.04
CA CYS A 196 15.32 -13.05 1.17
C CYS A 196 15.38 -13.94 2.44
N GLN A 197 16.48 -13.82 3.19
CA GLN A 197 16.74 -14.70 4.33
C GLN A 197 16.11 -14.22 5.64
N SER A 198 15.73 -12.94 5.74
CA SER A 198 15.11 -12.39 6.95
C SER A 198 14.33 -11.11 6.67
N GLY A 199 13.30 -10.87 7.48
CA GLY A 199 12.40 -9.72 7.31
C GLY A 199 11.50 -9.88 6.09
N TYR A 200 11.24 -8.77 5.41
CA TYR A 200 10.45 -8.75 4.18
C TYR A 200 11.07 -7.78 3.17
N VAL A 201 10.64 -7.90 1.91
CA VAL A 201 11.04 -7.05 0.80
C VAL A 201 9.83 -6.30 0.30
N ILE A 202 10.01 -5.01 0.11
CA ILE A 202 9.06 -4.16 -0.60
C ILE A 202 9.36 -4.28 -2.08
N VAL A 203 8.39 -4.74 -2.85
CA VAL A 203 8.47 -4.90 -4.31
C VAL A 203 7.69 -3.76 -4.94
N ILE A 204 8.36 -2.96 -5.77
CA ILE A 204 7.78 -1.77 -6.39
C ILE A 204 7.79 -1.97 -7.90
N TYR A 205 6.61 -1.87 -8.49
CA TYR A 205 6.41 -1.80 -9.94
C TYR A 205 6.18 -0.35 -10.32
N SER A 206 6.80 0.11 -11.41
CA SER A 206 6.62 1.49 -11.84
C SER A 206 6.68 1.70 -13.34
N LYS A 207 6.26 2.89 -13.78
CA LYS A 207 6.36 3.37 -15.16
C LYS A 207 6.67 4.87 -15.20
N ASP A 208 7.27 5.32 -16.29
CA ASP A 208 7.50 6.73 -16.55
C ASP A 208 6.19 7.49 -16.79
N ARG A 209 6.24 8.82 -16.61
CA ARG A 209 5.11 9.68 -16.97
C ARG A 209 4.96 9.67 -18.49
N SER A 210 3.73 9.45 -18.96
CA SER A 210 3.33 9.69 -20.35
C SER A 210 3.39 11.17 -20.70
#